data_AF-A0A353E5L3-F1
#
_entry.id   AF-A0A353E5L3-F1
#
_cell.length_a   1.000
_cell.length_b   1.000
_cell.length_c   1.000
_cell.angle_alpha   90.00
_cell.angle_beta   90.00
_cell.angle_gamma   90.00
#
_symmetry.space_group_name_H-M   'P 1'
#
loop_
_entity.id
_entity.type
_entity.pdbx_description
1 polymer ?
#
loop_
_entity_poly.entity_id
_entity_poly.type
_entity_poly.pdbx_seq_one_letter_code
_entity_poly.pdbx_strand_id
1 'polypeptide(L)'
;MLASCAQTHEDAEQVDHLPNMYPDYAYVTIPVNIAPLNFEIRDIHLTNIETILTIEGADANEDGNTLTATSNGQSLKFDMNEWKTFLQKAVGKDVKVEIFSKSDEGKWTAFKPFTWQVVGDSIDPYLTYRLIEPDYEVWNRLQIKQRCIENWDEKILADHNLQENRCMNCHAFGNQDPNLSMVYIRGENGGAILNRNGKLRKLDLKTDDMISSSVYYGFSPSGKYVTFSTNIIIPAFHANPDKRLEVYDSKSDVYVADLDNTRIISSPLTCDSTKLETFPTFSPDGKYIYYCVADRKGLDSQNLKGLHYNLVRIP
;
A
#
# COMPACT_ATOMS: atom_id res chain seq x y z
N MET A 1 -24.54 -12.81 -53.25
CA MET A 1 -24.18 -12.01 -52.07
C MET A 1 -24.86 -12.62 -50.86
N LEU A 2 -24.12 -13.38 -50.05
CA LEU A 2 -24.61 -13.82 -48.74
C LEU A 2 -24.34 -12.66 -47.79
N ALA A 3 -25.41 -12.01 -47.31
CA ALA A 3 -25.30 -11.04 -46.23
C ALA A 3 -24.92 -11.81 -44.96
N SER A 4 -23.65 -11.76 -44.59
CA SER A 4 -23.20 -12.20 -43.26
C SER A 4 -23.81 -11.23 -42.26
N CYS A 5 -24.72 -11.70 -41.41
CA CYS A 5 -25.07 -10.94 -40.20
C CYS A 5 -23.78 -10.73 -39.42
N ALA A 6 -23.42 -9.47 -39.17
CA ALA A 6 -22.33 -9.17 -38.26
C ALA A 6 -22.82 -9.58 -36.86
N GLN A 7 -22.22 -10.60 -36.26
CA GLN A 7 -22.57 -10.99 -34.90
C GLN A 7 -22.28 -9.82 -33.94
N THR A 8 -23.31 -9.40 -33.21
CA THR A 8 -23.26 -8.41 -32.13
C THR A 8 -23.32 -9.12 -30.78
N HIS A 9 -23.12 -8.40 -29.67
CA HIS A 9 -23.29 -8.97 -28.32
C HIS A 9 -24.73 -9.44 -28.06
N GLU A 10 -25.72 -8.95 -28.81
CA GLU A 10 -27.14 -9.33 -28.68
C GLU A 10 -27.36 -10.82 -28.97
N ASP A 11 -26.49 -11.43 -29.80
CA ASP A 11 -26.51 -12.85 -30.16
C ASP A 11 -25.49 -13.68 -29.35
N ALA A 12 -24.98 -13.16 -28.23
CA ALA A 12 -23.93 -13.81 -27.46
C ALA A 12 -24.37 -15.13 -26.80
N GLU A 13 -23.51 -16.14 -26.86
CA GLU A 13 -23.71 -17.41 -26.16
C GLU A 13 -23.54 -17.20 -24.65
N GLN A 14 -24.56 -17.57 -23.88
CA GLN A 14 -24.51 -17.46 -22.42
C GLN A 14 -23.72 -18.61 -21.80
N VAL A 15 -22.81 -18.27 -20.88
CA VAL A 15 -22.04 -19.26 -20.11
C VAL A 15 -22.28 -19.08 -18.60
N ASP A 16 -22.41 -20.19 -17.87
CA ASP A 16 -22.65 -20.17 -16.41
C ASP A 16 -21.33 -20.12 -15.60
N HIS A 17 -20.43 -19.21 -15.98
CA HIS A 17 -19.25 -18.90 -15.20
C HIS A 17 -18.84 -17.43 -15.36
N LEU A 18 -18.09 -16.93 -14.38
CA LEU A 18 -17.49 -15.60 -14.43
C LEU A 18 -16.31 -15.57 -15.43
N PRO A 19 -15.96 -14.41 -15.99
CA PRO A 19 -14.72 -14.28 -16.73
C PRO A 19 -13.52 -14.39 -15.78
N ASN A 20 -12.36 -14.82 -16.30
CA ASN A 20 -11.10 -14.80 -15.55
C ASN A 20 -10.58 -13.35 -15.44
N MET A 21 -11.22 -12.53 -14.60
CA MET A 21 -10.93 -11.10 -14.51
C MET A 21 -9.80 -10.78 -13.52
N TYR A 22 -9.04 -9.72 -13.78
CA TYR A 22 -8.07 -9.17 -12.85
C TYR A 22 -8.04 -7.63 -12.85
N PRO A 23 -8.08 -6.98 -11.67
CA PRO A 23 -8.40 -7.57 -10.37
C PRO A 23 -9.79 -8.21 -10.35
N ASP A 24 -10.00 -9.19 -9.48
CA ASP A 24 -11.33 -9.79 -9.32
C ASP A 24 -12.24 -8.83 -8.55
N TYR A 25 -13.22 -8.28 -9.26
CA TYR A 25 -14.21 -7.37 -8.71
C TYR A 25 -15.60 -8.01 -8.63
N ALA A 26 -15.73 -9.34 -8.69
CA ALA A 26 -17.04 -9.96 -8.51
C ALA A 26 -17.55 -9.76 -7.06
N TYR A 27 -18.81 -9.33 -6.91
CA TYR A 27 -19.50 -9.25 -5.61
C TYR A 27 -18.84 -8.34 -4.56
N VAL A 28 -18.24 -7.23 -5.00
CA VAL A 28 -17.58 -6.26 -4.11
C VAL A 28 -18.53 -5.15 -3.64
N THR A 29 -18.21 -4.59 -2.47
CA THR A 29 -18.77 -3.33 -1.99
C THR A 29 -17.81 -2.20 -2.33
N ILE A 30 -18.29 -1.15 -2.99
CA ILE A 30 -17.47 0.00 -3.40
C ILE A 30 -17.96 1.33 -2.79
N PRO A 31 -17.03 2.17 -2.30
CA PRO A 31 -17.35 3.50 -1.80
C PRO A 31 -17.60 4.45 -2.98
N VAL A 32 -18.49 5.42 -2.76
CA VAL A 32 -18.97 6.33 -3.82
C VAL A 32 -17.87 7.12 -4.53
N ASN A 33 -16.73 7.35 -3.86
CA ASN A 33 -15.62 8.16 -4.37
C ASN A 33 -14.50 7.36 -5.06
N ILE A 34 -14.59 6.03 -5.16
CA ILE A 34 -13.51 5.22 -5.75
C ILE A 34 -13.36 5.49 -7.26
N ALA A 35 -12.11 5.42 -7.74
CA ALA A 35 -11.81 5.44 -9.16
C ALA A 35 -12.51 4.28 -9.91
N PRO A 36 -12.70 4.41 -11.25
CA PRO A 36 -13.21 3.35 -12.10
C PRO A 36 -12.60 1.99 -11.82
N LEU A 37 -13.43 0.97 -11.58
CA LEU A 37 -13.01 -0.43 -11.44
C LEU A 37 -12.59 -1.02 -12.79
N ASN A 38 -11.46 -0.53 -13.32
CA ASN A 38 -10.87 -1.03 -14.55
C ASN A 38 -10.28 -2.42 -14.32
N PHE A 39 -10.55 -3.35 -15.23
CA PHE A 39 -10.11 -4.73 -15.13
C PHE A 39 -9.61 -5.27 -16.46
N GLU A 40 -8.97 -6.43 -16.42
CA GLU A 40 -8.55 -7.19 -17.58
C GLU A 40 -9.18 -8.58 -17.57
N ILE A 41 -9.63 -9.09 -18.72
CA ILE A 41 -9.96 -10.51 -18.87
C ILE A 41 -8.69 -11.25 -19.26
N ARG A 42 -8.20 -12.11 -18.37
CA ARG A 42 -6.98 -12.91 -18.55
C ARG A 42 -7.26 -14.17 -19.35
N ASP A 43 -7.62 -13.96 -20.61
CA ASP A 43 -7.73 -15.01 -21.62
C ASP A 43 -7.24 -14.43 -22.95
N ILE A 44 -6.18 -15.03 -23.50
CA ILE A 44 -5.54 -14.53 -24.71
C ILE A 44 -6.40 -14.71 -25.96
N HIS A 45 -7.39 -15.59 -25.91
CA HIS A 45 -8.29 -15.90 -27.02
C HIS A 45 -9.56 -15.05 -27.04
N LEU A 46 -9.69 -14.15 -26.07
CA LEU A 46 -10.80 -13.21 -25.97
C LEU A 46 -10.34 -11.79 -26.33
N THR A 47 -11.19 -11.13 -27.11
CA THR A 47 -11.03 -9.78 -27.66
C THR A 47 -12.36 -9.05 -27.54
N ASN A 48 -12.40 -7.76 -27.87
CA ASN A 48 -13.66 -6.98 -27.93
C ASN A 48 -14.54 -7.14 -26.68
N ILE A 49 -14.08 -6.65 -25.53
CA ILE A 49 -14.86 -6.66 -24.29
C ILE A 49 -15.90 -5.57 -24.34
N GLU A 50 -17.12 -5.90 -23.96
CA GLU A 50 -18.19 -4.96 -23.66
C GLU A 50 -18.70 -5.21 -22.24
N THR A 51 -18.92 -4.15 -21.48
CA THR A 51 -19.44 -4.25 -20.12
C THR A 51 -20.53 -3.23 -19.91
N ILE A 52 -21.66 -3.71 -19.40
CA ILE A 52 -22.84 -2.92 -19.12
C ILE A 52 -23.10 -2.99 -17.61
N LEU A 53 -23.14 -1.82 -17.00
CA LEU A 53 -23.52 -1.63 -15.61
C LEU A 53 -24.96 -1.13 -15.57
N THR A 54 -25.80 -1.73 -14.73
CA THR A 54 -27.19 -1.31 -14.56
C THR A 54 -27.53 -1.18 -13.09
N ILE A 55 -28.07 -0.04 -12.68
CA ILE A 55 -28.57 0.15 -11.31
C ILE A 55 -29.80 -0.72 -11.10
N GLU A 56 -29.78 -1.63 -10.13
CA GLU A 56 -30.90 -2.51 -9.87
C GLU A 56 -32.15 -1.74 -9.41
N GLY A 57 -33.31 -2.13 -9.94
CA GLY A 57 -34.59 -1.50 -9.66
C GLY A 57 -34.82 -0.16 -10.36
N ALA A 58 -33.89 0.30 -11.19
CA ALA A 58 -34.04 1.50 -12.01
C ALA A 58 -34.50 1.17 -13.44
N ASP A 59 -35.14 2.12 -14.13
CA ASP A 59 -35.45 1.96 -15.56
C ASP A 59 -34.15 2.06 -16.36
N ALA A 60 -33.73 0.96 -16.99
CA ALA A 60 -32.48 0.89 -17.75
C ALA A 60 -32.46 1.82 -18.98
N ASN A 61 -33.63 2.31 -19.44
CA ASN A 61 -33.74 3.24 -20.56
C ASN A 61 -33.65 4.71 -20.14
N GLU A 62 -33.67 5.00 -18.84
CA GLU A 62 -33.52 6.35 -18.33
C GLU A 62 -32.03 6.71 -18.22
N ASP A 63 -31.67 7.87 -18.78
CA ASP A 63 -30.31 8.38 -18.81
C ASP A 63 -29.61 8.31 -17.43
N GLY A 64 -28.40 7.75 -17.43
CA GLY A 64 -27.55 7.60 -16.25
C GLY A 64 -27.90 6.45 -15.31
N ASN A 65 -28.93 5.64 -15.59
CA ASN A 65 -29.17 4.36 -14.87
C ASN A 65 -28.30 3.22 -15.37
N THR A 66 -27.65 3.40 -16.51
CA THR A 66 -26.70 2.46 -17.11
C THR A 66 -25.38 3.15 -17.41
N LEU A 67 -24.30 2.37 -17.42
CA LEU A 67 -22.97 2.80 -17.85
C LEU A 67 -22.33 1.68 -18.66
N THR A 68 -21.87 2.00 -19.87
CA THR A 68 -21.24 1.04 -20.77
C THR A 68 -19.78 1.39 -20.99
N ALA A 69 -18.92 0.37 -21.04
CA ALA A 69 -17.54 0.51 -21.49
C ALA A 69 -17.22 -0.59 -22.51
N THR A 70 -16.35 -0.26 -23.46
CA THR A 70 -15.91 -1.18 -24.52
C THR A 70 -14.40 -1.13 -24.71
N SER A 71 -13.78 -2.25 -25.06
CA SER A 71 -12.36 -2.33 -25.40
C SER A 71 -12.13 -3.33 -26.52
N ASN A 72 -11.26 -3.03 -27.48
CA ASN A 72 -10.87 -3.99 -28.51
C ASN A 72 -9.90 -5.06 -28.00
N GLY A 73 -9.25 -4.83 -26.86
CA GLY A 73 -8.32 -5.77 -26.23
C GLY A 73 -8.89 -6.41 -24.97
N GLN A 74 -8.00 -6.91 -24.11
CA GLN A 74 -8.36 -7.56 -22.85
C GLN A 74 -8.57 -6.61 -21.68
N SER A 75 -8.09 -5.36 -21.79
CA SER A 75 -8.19 -4.37 -20.71
C SER A 75 -9.39 -3.46 -20.94
N LEU A 76 -10.34 -3.45 -20.00
CA LEU A 76 -11.50 -2.56 -20.00
C LEU A 76 -11.24 -1.33 -19.14
N LYS A 77 -11.66 -0.16 -19.62
CA LYS A 77 -11.63 1.09 -18.85
C LYS A 77 -12.95 1.83 -18.96
N PHE A 78 -13.49 2.28 -17.84
CA PHE A 78 -14.63 3.21 -17.84
C PHE A 78 -14.15 4.65 -17.96
N ASP A 79 -14.97 5.52 -18.58
CA ASP A 79 -14.72 6.95 -18.53
C ASP A 79 -14.86 7.47 -17.09
N MET A 80 -13.94 8.35 -16.69
CA MET A 80 -13.86 8.85 -15.32
C MET A 80 -15.07 9.71 -14.94
N ASN A 81 -15.56 10.56 -15.84
CA ASN A 81 -16.66 11.48 -15.55
C ASN A 81 -18.00 10.77 -15.55
N GLU A 82 -18.20 9.87 -16.52
CA GLU A 82 -19.38 9.01 -16.57
C GLU A 82 -19.44 8.09 -15.34
N TRP A 83 -18.33 7.47 -14.96
CA TRP A 83 -18.21 6.64 -13.75
C TRP A 83 -18.61 7.40 -12.49
N LYS A 84 -18.06 8.59 -12.28
CA LYS A 84 -18.37 9.41 -11.10
C LYS A 84 -19.85 9.78 -11.06
N THR A 85 -20.43 10.14 -12.20
CA THR A 85 -21.85 10.48 -12.31
C THR A 85 -22.74 9.27 -12.01
N PHE A 86 -22.39 8.12 -12.57
CA PHE A 86 -23.09 6.84 -12.36
C PHE A 86 -23.06 6.41 -10.90
N LEU A 87 -21.89 6.39 -10.26
CA LEU A 87 -21.76 5.99 -8.85
C LEU A 87 -22.59 6.87 -7.91
N GLN A 88 -22.66 8.18 -8.17
CA GLN A 88 -23.50 9.09 -7.37
C GLN A 88 -25.00 8.72 -7.47
N LYS A 89 -25.47 8.27 -8.64
CA LYS A 89 -26.87 7.81 -8.82
C LYS A 89 -27.11 6.42 -8.21
N ALA A 90 -26.07 5.61 -8.11
CA ALA A 90 -26.09 4.24 -7.61
C ALA A 90 -25.96 4.12 -6.08
N VAL A 91 -25.69 5.22 -5.34
CA VAL A 91 -25.53 5.19 -3.88
C VAL A 91 -26.67 4.44 -3.17
N GLY A 92 -26.29 3.49 -2.32
CA GLY A 92 -27.21 2.68 -1.52
C GLY A 92 -27.92 1.58 -2.32
N LYS A 93 -27.50 1.31 -3.55
CA LYS A 93 -28.11 0.32 -4.45
C LYS A 93 -27.08 -0.69 -4.91
N ASP A 94 -27.60 -1.81 -5.41
CA ASP A 94 -26.81 -2.79 -6.13
C ASP A 94 -26.73 -2.39 -7.62
N VAL A 95 -25.59 -2.69 -8.22
CA VAL A 95 -25.30 -2.50 -9.64
C VAL A 95 -25.06 -3.88 -10.25
N LYS A 96 -25.92 -4.26 -11.19
CA LYS A 96 -25.72 -5.45 -12.00
C LYS A 96 -24.61 -5.20 -13.01
N VAL A 97 -23.68 -6.15 -13.11
CA VAL A 97 -22.53 -6.12 -14.03
C VAL A 97 -22.69 -7.24 -15.05
N GLU A 98 -22.74 -6.87 -16.33
CA GLU A 98 -22.82 -7.79 -17.45
C GLU A 98 -21.59 -7.61 -18.33
N ILE A 99 -20.89 -8.71 -18.60
CA ILE A 99 -19.65 -8.71 -19.37
C ILE A 99 -19.82 -9.62 -20.58
N PHE A 100 -19.45 -9.09 -21.74
CA PHE A 100 -19.43 -9.79 -23.01
C PHE A 100 -18.01 -9.74 -23.57
N SER A 101 -17.63 -10.77 -24.31
CA SER A 101 -16.36 -10.78 -25.05
C SER A 101 -16.50 -11.58 -26.33
N LYS A 102 -15.61 -11.32 -27.29
CA LYS A 102 -15.56 -12.00 -28.57
C LYS A 102 -14.34 -12.91 -28.65
N SER A 103 -14.52 -14.16 -29.05
CA SER A 103 -13.40 -15.06 -29.30
C SER A 103 -12.69 -14.75 -30.62
N ASP A 104 -11.50 -15.33 -30.81
CA ASP A 104 -10.74 -15.30 -32.08
C ASP A 104 -11.55 -15.81 -33.28
N GLU A 105 -12.50 -16.73 -33.05
CA GLU A 105 -13.41 -17.26 -34.08
C GLU A 105 -14.56 -16.29 -34.42
N GLY A 106 -14.64 -15.17 -33.72
CA GLY A 106 -15.64 -14.14 -33.91
C GLY A 106 -16.96 -14.37 -33.17
N LYS A 107 -17.03 -15.38 -32.30
CA LYS A 107 -18.23 -15.69 -31.51
C LYS A 107 -18.28 -14.83 -30.25
N TRP A 108 -19.45 -14.27 -29.95
CA TRP A 108 -19.68 -13.54 -28.71
C TRP A 108 -20.09 -14.49 -27.58
N THR A 109 -19.54 -14.23 -26.39
CA THR A 109 -19.88 -14.90 -25.14
C THR A 109 -20.41 -13.87 -24.15
N ALA A 110 -21.54 -14.17 -23.51
CA ALA A 110 -22.06 -13.45 -22.36
C ALA A 110 -21.73 -14.24 -21.09
N PHE A 111 -20.89 -13.67 -20.22
CA PHE A 111 -20.54 -14.31 -18.96
C PHE A 111 -21.68 -14.24 -17.95
N LYS A 112 -21.60 -15.09 -16.91
CA LYS A 112 -22.52 -15.03 -15.78
C LYS A 112 -22.49 -13.62 -15.15
N PRO A 113 -23.64 -12.94 -15.02
CA PRO A 113 -23.69 -11.63 -14.39
C PRO A 113 -23.43 -11.74 -12.88
N PHE A 114 -22.98 -10.64 -12.30
CA PHE A 114 -22.76 -10.48 -10.86
C PHE A 114 -23.12 -9.06 -10.42
N THR A 115 -22.99 -8.75 -9.14
CA THR A 115 -23.37 -7.44 -8.59
C THR A 115 -22.20 -6.73 -7.91
N TRP A 116 -22.30 -5.40 -7.86
CA TRP A 116 -21.55 -4.54 -6.95
C TRP A 116 -22.53 -3.83 -6.02
N GLN A 117 -22.13 -3.61 -4.77
CA GLN A 117 -22.89 -2.76 -3.86
C GLN A 117 -22.22 -1.39 -3.77
N VAL A 118 -22.94 -0.31 -4.08
CA VAL A 118 -22.41 1.05 -3.95
C VAL A 118 -22.84 1.64 -2.61
N VAL A 119 -21.88 2.00 -1.76
CA VAL A 119 -22.16 2.64 -0.46
C VAL A 119 -21.87 4.13 -0.48
N GLY A 120 -22.62 4.89 0.32
CA GLY A 120 -22.44 6.35 0.44
C GLY A 120 -21.18 6.75 1.24
N ASP A 121 -20.57 5.81 1.95
CA ASP A 121 -19.31 6.06 2.66
C ASP A 121 -18.19 6.35 1.65
N SER A 122 -17.34 7.32 2.01
CA SER A 122 -16.14 7.65 1.24
C SER A 122 -14.90 7.03 1.88
N ILE A 123 -13.90 6.73 1.06
CA ILE A 123 -12.58 6.28 1.52
C ILE A 123 -11.56 7.41 1.50
N ASP A 124 -10.51 7.28 2.31
CA ASP A 124 -9.37 8.20 2.26
C ASP A 124 -8.75 8.19 0.86
N PRO A 125 -8.58 9.36 0.22
CA PRO A 125 -8.31 9.43 -1.21
C PRO A 125 -6.89 9.04 -1.60
N TYR A 126 -5.96 8.87 -0.65
CA TYR A 126 -4.54 8.69 -0.97
C TYR A 126 -3.91 7.46 -0.32
N LEU A 127 -3.15 6.72 -1.13
CA LEU A 127 -2.27 5.65 -0.70
C LEU A 127 -0.81 6.07 -0.93
N THR A 128 0.06 5.91 0.06
CA THR A 128 1.51 5.99 -0.15
C THR A 128 2.14 4.60 -0.19
N TYR A 129 3.01 4.36 -1.15
CA TYR A 129 3.65 3.06 -1.33
C TYR A 129 5.07 3.23 -1.89
N ARG A 130 5.81 2.12 -1.88
CA ARG A 130 7.21 2.08 -2.30
C ARG A 130 7.32 1.25 -3.56
N LEU A 131 8.05 1.76 -4.54
CA LEU A 131 8.53 0.96 -5.65
C LEU A 131 9.96 0.54 -5.30
N ILE A 132 10.11 -0.74 -4.98
CA ILE A 132 11.37 -1.35 -4.56
C ILE A 132 11.59 -2.56 -5.46
N GLU A 133 12.78 -2.66 -6.05
CA GLU A 133 13.18 -3.85 -6.79
C GLU A 133 13.40 -5.01 -5.81
N PRO A 134 13.00 -6.24 -6.16
CA PRO A 134 13.33 -7.42 -5.36
C PRO A 134 14.86 -7.52 -5.22
N ASP A 135 15.34 -7.90 -4.02
CA ASP A 135 16.75 -7.92 -3.64
C ASP A 135 17.65 -8.59 -4.71
N TYR A 136 18.92 -8.15 -4.78
CA TYR A 136 20.02 -8.49 -5.72
C TYR A 136 20.31 -7.49 -6.86
N GLU A 137 19.44 -6.51 -7.11
CA GLU A 137 19.68 -5.48 -8.14
C GLU A 137 20.27 -4.18 -7.58
N VAL A 138 20.91 -3.40 -8.46
CA VAL A 138 21.45 -2.07 -8.13
C VAL A 138 20.28 -1.13 -7.83
N TRP A 139 20.23 -0.58 -6.61
CA TRP A 139 19.14 0.21 -5.99
C TRP A 139 18.73 1.53 -6.70
N ASN A 140 18.81 1.64 -8.03
CA ASN A 140 18.75 2.92 -8.74
C ASN A 140 17.33 3.44 -9.08
N ARG A 141 16.27 2.66 -8.81
CA ARG A 141 14.87 3.02 -9.12
C ARG A 141 13.95 3.14 -7.89
N LEU A 142 14.53 3.17 -6.69
CA LEU A 142 13.74 3.29 -5.47
C LEU A 142 12.95 4.61 -5.43
N GLN A 143 11.63 4.50 -5.28
CA GLN A 143 10.73 5.66 -5.16
C GLN A 143 9.70 5.45 -4.05
N ILE A 144 9.37 6.53 -3.34
CA ILE A 144 8.12 6.64 -2.59
C ILE A 144 7.14 7.40 -3.46
N LYS A 145 5.98 6.80 -3.73
CA LYS A 145 4.90 7.40 -4.50
C LYS A 145 3.64 7.53 -3.64
N GLN A 146 2.82 8.52 -4.00
CA GLN A 146 1.46 8.70 -3.53
C GLN A 146 0.52 8.54 -4.72
N ARG A 147 -0.54 7.77 -4.56
CA ARG A 147 -1.59 7.60 -5.57
C ARG A 147 -2.92 8.05 -5.02
N CYS A 148 -3.65 8.83 -5.79
CA CYS A 148 -5.05 9.12 -5.56
C CYS A 148 -5.89 7.92 -6.02
N ILE A 149 -6.63 7.31 -5.11
CA ILE A 149 -7.47 6.14 -5.40
C ILE A 149 -8.87 6.53 -5.89
N GLU A 150 -9.17 7.83 -5.99
CA GLU A 150 -10.39 8.37 -6.61
C GLU A 150 -10.24 8.65 -8.11
N ASN A 151 -9.00 8.74 -8.62
CA ASN A 151 -8.76 9.10 -10.02
C ASN A 151 -7.49 8.50 -10.65
N TRP A 152 -6.74 7.68 -9.92
CA TRP A 152 -5.47 7.06 -10.34
C TRP A 152 -4.25 7.98 -10.47
N ASP A 153 -4.36 9.27 -10.19
CA ASP A 153 -3.24 10.21 -10.28
C ASP A 153 -2.11 9.79 -9.34
N GLU A 154 -0.88 9.86 -9.83
CA GLU A 154 0.30 9.50 -9.05
C GLU A 154 1.29 10.64 -8.95
N LYS A 155 1.90 10.78 -7.77
CA LYS A 155 2.95 11.74 -7.49
C LYS A 155 4.13 11.05 -6.82
N ILE A 156 5.33 11.38 -7.27
CA ILE A 156 6.56 10.98 -6.57
C ILE A 156 6.73 11.89 -5.36
N LEU A 157 6.77 11.30 -4.17
CA LEU A 157 7.07 12.03 -2.93
C LEU A 157 8.56 12.13 -2.70
N ALA A 158 9.29 11.09 -3.06
CA ALA A 158 10.71 11.01 -2.81
C ALA A 158 11.35 10.04 -3.82
N ASP A 159 12.44 10.47 -4.48
CA ASP A 159 13.16 9.71 -5.52
C ASP A 159 14.62 9.48 -5.12
N HIS A 160 15.09 8.24 -5.21
CA HIS A 160 16.45 7.83 -4.86
C HIS A 160 17.55 8.63 -5.54
N ASN A 161 17.40 8.90 -6.84
CA ASN A 161 18.42 9.60 -7.61
C ASN A 161 18.54 11.06 -7.18
N LEU A 162 17.42 11.67 -6.77
CA LEU A 162 17.39 13.02 -6.22
C LEU A 162 17.92 13.10 -4.78
N GLN A 163 18.04 11.97 -4.09
CA GLN A 163 18.61 11.88 -2.74
C GLN A 163 20.07 11.43 -2.76
N GLU A 164 20.80 11.66 -3.85
CA GLU A 164 22.22 11.26 -3.99
C GLU A 164 22.42 9.74 -3.82
N ASN A 165 21.47 8.96 -4.38
CA ASN A 165 21.48 7.50 -4.31
C ASN A 165 21.43 6.96 -2.87
N ARG A 166 20.71 7.65 -1.98
CA ARG A 166 20.51 7.23 -0.58
C ARG A 166 19.26 6.38 -0.42
N CYS A 167 19.30 5.46 0.55
CA CYS A 167 18.14 4.65 0.91
C CYS A 167 17.08 5.52 1.61
N MET A 168 15.84 5.38 1.17
CA MET A 168 14.72 6.23 1.59
C MET A 168 13.41 5.45 1.77
N ASN A 169 13.53 4.23 2.28
CA ASN A 169 12.43 3.28 2.34
C ASN A 169 11.43 3.49 3.48
N CYS A 170 11.82 4.15 4.57
CA CYS A 170 10.97 4.21 5.77
C CYS A 170 10.19 5.53 5.77
N HIS A 171 8.88 5.47 5.55
CA HIS A 171 7.98 6.61 5.72
C HIS A 171 6.68 6.17 6.39
N ALA A 172 6.12 7.05 7.22
CA ALA A 172 4.88 6.79 7.94
C ALA A 172 4.20 8.12 8.30
N PHE A 173 2.89 8.04 8.46
CA PHE A 173 2.06 9.13 8.95
C PHE A 173 1.77 8.92 10.44
N GLY A 174 1.72 10.01 11.21
CA GLY A 174 1.31 9.97 12.59
C GLY A 174 -0.20 9.96 12.70
N ASN A 175 -0.78 8.88 13.24
CA ASN A 175 -2.22 8.75 13.45
C ASN A 175 -3.08 9.05 12.19
N GLN A 176 -2.62 8.57 11.03
CA GLN A 176 -3.25 8.79 9.72
C GLN A 176 -3.45 10.28 9.34
N ASP A 177 -2.81 11.22 10.05
CA ASP A 177 -2.91 12.64 9.74
C ASP A 177 -1.99 12.99 8.55
N PRO A 178 -2.53 13.43 7.40
CA PRO A 178 -1.71 13.82 6.24
C PRO A 178 -0.76 15.00 6.54
N ASN A 179 -1.04 15.78 7.58
CA ASN A 179 -0.19 16.87 8.01
C ASN A 179 0.97 16.44 8.90
N LEU A 180 1.02 15.20 9.36
CA LEU A 180 2.10 14.69 10.20
C LEU A 180 2.69 13.43 9.57
N SER A 181 3.87 13.55 8.97
CA SER A 181 4.58 12.41 8.41
C SER A 181 6.07 12.54 8.58
N MET A 182 6.78 11.42 8.50
CA MET A 182 8.23 11.43 8.52
C MET A 182 8.79 10.47 7.48
N VAL A 183 9.95 10.79 6.92
CA VAL A 183 10.71 9.88 6.06
C VAL A 183 12.16 9.84 6.53
N TYR A 184 12.75 8.64 6.56
CA TYR A 184 14.19 8.50 6.80
C TYR A 184 14.96 8.48 5.50
N ILE A 185 15.98 9.34 5.42
CA ILE A 185 17.04 9.25 4.43
C ILE A 185 18.27 8.66 5.12
N ARG A 186 18.72 7.48 4.71
CA ARG A 186 19.88 6.78 5.30
C ARG A 186 21.18 7.16 4.59
N GLY A 187 22.30 7.13 5.32
CA GLY A 187 23.63 7.42 4.80
C GLY A 187 24.21 8.71 5.39
N GLU A 188 25.40 9.09 4.92
CA GLU A 188 26.08 10.31 5.33
C GLU A 188 25.17 11.53 5.08
N ASN A 189 25.13 12.45 6.05
CA ASN A 189 24.23 13.61 6.04
C ASN A 189 22.74 13.28 5.87
N GLY A 190 22.34 12.02 6.05
CA GLY A 190 20.95 11.59 6.13
C GLY A 190 20.28 12.03 7.43
N GLY A 191 19.05 11.59 7.66
CA GLY A 191 18.30 11.87 8.88
C GLY A 191 16.80 11.67 8.73
N ALA A 192 16.07 12.01 9.79
CA ALA A 192 14.61 12.03 9.79
C ALA A 192 14.10 13.35 9.21
N ILE A 193 13.33 13.30 8.12
CA ILE A 193 12.66 14.48 7.57
C ILE A 193 11.21 14.45 8.04
N LEU A 194 10.89 15.32 8.99
CA LEU A 194 9.55 15.49 9.54
C LEU A 194 8.78 16.52 8.70
N ASN A 195 7.60 16.12 8.23
CA ASN A 195 6.55 17.01 7.78
C ASN A 195 5.60 17.30 8.96
N ARG A 196 5.38 18.58 9.25
CA ARG A 196 4.29 19.03 10.12
C ARG A 196 3.59 20.22 9.48
N ASN A 197 2.32 20.05 9.08
CA ASN A 197 1.52 21.07 8.39
C ASN A 197 2.20 21.65 7.15
N GLY A 198 2.82 20.79 6.32
CA GLY A 198 3.53 21.18 5.11
C GLY A 198 4.93 21.79 5.35
N LYS A 199 5.33 21.99 6.62
CA LYS A 199 6.67 22.47 6.96
C LYS A 199 7.60 21.29 7.18
N LEU A 200 8.57 21.15 6.29
CA LEU A 200 9.61 20.13 6.40
C LEU A 200 10.73 20.59 7.35
N ARG A 201 11.17 19.68 8.23
CA ARG A 201 12.33 19.86 9.11
C ARG A 201 13.15 18.59 9.15
N LYS A 202 14.47 18.70 9.00
CA LYS A 202 15.38 17.60 9.33
C LYS A 202 15.56 17.56 10.85
N LEU A 203 15.27 16.42 11.45
CA LEU A 203 15.48 16.17 12.87
C LEU A 203 16.88 15.63 13.10
N ASP A 204 17.59 16.24 14.04
CA ASP A 204 18.82 15.69 14.59
C ASP A 204 18.49 14.90 15.85
N LEU A 205 18.25 13.61 15.68
CA LEU A 205 17.83 12.72 16.77
C LEU A 205 19.02 11.98 17.40
N LYS A 206 20.20 12.01 16.78
CA LYS A 206 21.36 11.25 17.24
C LYS A 206 22.13 12.07 18.28
N THR A 207 22.37 11.49 19.44
CA THR A 207 23.34 12.02 20.43
C THR A 207 24.63 11.20 20.40
N ASP A 208 25.67 11.67 21.10
CA ASP A 208 26.96 10.99 21.18
C ASP A 208 26.89 9.66 21.94
N ASP A 209 25.97 9.55 22.91
CA ASP A 209 25.79 8.36 23.74
C ASP A 209 24.98 7.24 23.05
N MET A 210 24.41 7.51 21.86
CA MET A 210 23.61 6.53 21.13
C MET A 210 24.46 5.59 20.27
N ILE A 211 24.03 4.33 20.21
CA ILE A 211 24.63 3.28 19.37
C ILE A 211 24.73 3.71 17.89
N SER A 212 23.67 4.29 17.34
CA SER A 212 23.58 4.74 15.95
C SER A 212 22.47 5.78 15.78
N SER A 213 22.24 6.26 14.55
CA SER A 213 21.09 7.10 14.22
C SER A 213 19.77 6.31 14.31
N SER A 214 18.64 7.04 14.38
CA SER A 214 17.31 6.44 14.44
C SER A 214 16.98 5.56 13.22
N VAL A 215 16.38 4.38 13.44
CA VAL A 215 16.14 3.34 12.43
C VAL A 215 14.65 3.04 12.22
N TYR A 216 13.98 2.51 13.26
CA TYR A 216 12.54 2.25 13.27
C TYR A 216 11.87 3.26 14.19
N TYR A 217 10.64 3.66 13.88
CA TYR A 217 9.95 4.67 14.68
C TYR A 217 8.43 4.49 14.68
N GLY A 218 7.79 5.11 15.68
CA GLY A 218 6.34 5.23 15.78
C GLY A 218 5.97 6.58 16.37
N PHE A 219 4.96 7.24 15.80
CA PHE A 219 4.41 8.45 16.40
C PHE A 219 3.54 8.11 17.61
N SER A 220 3.60 8.93 18.65
CA SER A 220 2.58 8.94 19.69
C SER A 220 1.23 9.40 19.14
N PRO A 221 0.10 9.03 19.77
CA PRO A 221 -1.23 9.52 19.36
C PRO A 221 -1.34 11.04 19.33
N SER A 222 -0.60 11.74 20.20
CA SER A 222 -0.55 13.20 20.23
C SER A 222 0.20 13.84 19.06
N GLY A 223 0.99 13.07 18.32
CA GLY A 223 1.90 13.56 17.29
C GLY A 223 3.10 14.37 17.81
N LYS A 224 3.19 14.61 19.13
CA LYS A 224 4.28 15.36 19.78
C LYS A 224 5.54 14.52 19.96
N TYR A 225 5.37 13.24 20.29
CA TYR A 225 6.48 12.33 20.54
C TYR A 225 6.63 11.30 19.43
N VAL A 226 7.86 10.84 19.21
CA VAL A 226 8.16 9.64 18.43
C VAL A 226 8.99 8.68 19.27
N THR A 227 8.61 7.41 19.30
CA THR A 227 9.53 6.35 19.70
C THR A 227 10.45 6.06 18.54
N PHE A 228 11.70 5.73 18.82
CA PHE A 228 12.59 5.22 17.79
C PHE A 228 13.61 4.24 18.37
N SER A 229 14.10 3.34 17.54
CA SER A 229 15.24 2.49 17.87
C SER A 229 16.53 2.99 17.24
N THR A 230 17.65 2.70 17.87
CA THR A 230 18.98 2.74 17.26
C THR A 230 19.45 1.30 17.14
N ASN A 231 20.07 0.94 16.02
CA ASN A 231 20.46 -0.45 15.74
C ASN A 231 21.79 -0.50 15.00
N ILE A 232 22.60 -1.52 15.28
CA ILE A 232 23.67 -1.98 14.37
C ILE A 232 23.16 -3.22 13.65
N ILE A 233 22.64 -3.01 12.44
CA ILE A 233 22.02 -4.04 11.61
C ILE A 233 23.10 -4.83 10.87
N ILE A 234 23.05 -6.16 11.00
CA ILE A 234 23.95 -7.10 10.32
C ILE A 234 23.18 -7.91 9.29
N PRO A 235 23.51 -7.81 7.99
CA PRO A 235 23.05 -8.74 6.98
C PRO A 235 23.89 -10.03 7.02
N ALA A 236 23.25 -11.16 7.30
CA ALA A 236 23.85 -12.49 7.22
C ALA A 236 23.56 -13.13 5.86
N PHE A 237 24.57 -13.09 4.99
CA PHE A 237 24.53 -13.76 3.70
C PHE A 237 24.86 -15.24 3.86
N HIS A 238 24.06 -16.10 3.23
CA HIS A 238 24.36 -17.52 3.15
C HIS A 238 25.01 -17.85 1.81
N ALA A 239 26.04 -18.70 1.83
CA ALA A 239 26.63 -19.26 0.62
C ALA A 239 25.71 -20.29 -0.08
N ASN A 240 24.65 -20.74 0.61
CA ASN A 240 23.65 -21.64 0.04
C ASN A 240 22.54 -20.80 -0.62
N PRO A 241 22.32 -20.93 -1.94
CA PRO A 241 21.31 -20.15 -2.67
C PRO A 241 19.86 -20.42 -2.22
N ASP A 242 19.59 -21.57 -1.60
CA ASP A 242 18.25 -21.91 -1.07
C ASP A 242 17.94 -21.18 0.25
N LYS A 243 18.94 -20.54 0.86
CA LYS A 243 18.76 -19.78 2.11
C LYS A 243 18.61 -18.29 1.79
N ARG A 244 17.49 -17.74 2.27
CA ARG A 244 17.20 -16.30 2.18
C ARG A 244 18.17 -15.51 3.05
N LEU A 245 18.43 -14.26 2.66
CA LEU A 245 19.14 -13.29 3.50
C LEU A 245 18.48 -13.20 4.88
N GLU A 246 19.28 -13.35 5.93
CA GLU A 246 18.85 -13.10 7.31
C GLU A 246 19.37 -11.73 7.73
N VAL A 247 18.55 -10.93 8.42
CA VAL A 247 18.94 -9.61 8.94
C VAL A 247 18.65 -9.59 10.43
N TYR A 248 19.65 -9.25 11.23
CA TYR A 248 19.53 -9.17 12.69
C TYR A 248 20.30 -7.98 13.24
N ASP A 249 19.98 -7.59 14.48
CA ASP A 249 20.69 -6.52 15.17
C ASP A 249 21.80 -7.09 16.06
N SER A 250 22.98 -6.48 16.04
CA SER A 250 24.08 -6.84 16.95
C SER A 250 24.12 -6.01 18.24
N LYS A 251 23.51 -4.83 18.19
CA LYS A 251 23.23 -3.93 19.31
C LYS A 251 21.99 -3.11 18.95
N SER A 252 21.12 -2.84 19.91
CA SER A 252 20.02 -1.90 19.71
C SER A 252 19.50 -1.35 21.03
N ASP A 253 18.95 -0.15 20.98
CA ASP A 253 18.28 0.52 22.09
C ASP A 253 16.99 1.17 21.57
N VAL A 254 16.06 1.48 22.48
CA VAL A 254 14.83 2.24 22.22
C VAL A 254 14.79 3.54 23.01
N TYR A 255 14.39 4.62 22.34
CA TYR A 255 14.31 5.99 22.85
C TYR A 255 12.97 6.64 22.50
N VAL A 256 12.70 7.78 23.13
CA VAL A 256 11.62 8.70 22.74
C VAL A 256 12.20 10.06 22.42
N ALA A 257 11.79 10.67 21.31
CA ALA A 257 12.06 12.07 21.01
C ALA A 257 10.81 12.92 21.22
N ASP A 258 10.97 14.06 21.91
CA ASP A 258 10.03 15.17 21.93
C ASP A 258 10.31 16.08 20.72
N LEU A 259 9.39 16.08 19.75
CA LEU A 259 9.53 16.79 18.48
C LEU A 259 9.35 18.31 18.59
N ASP A 260 8.82 18.80 19.72
CA ASP A 260 8.59 20.21 19.97
C ASP A 260 9.80 20.83 20.67
N ASN A 261 10.32 20.13 21.66
CA ASN A 261 11.44 20.60 22.49
C ASN A 261 12.81 20.10 22.00
N THR A 262 12.84 19.25 20.96
CA THR A 262 14.08 18.64 20.42
C THR A 262 14.88 17.95 21.52
N ARG A 263 14.19 17.12 22.31
CA ARG A 263 14.79 16.39 23.43
C ARG A 263 14.66 14.89 23.24
N ILE A 264 15.74 14.18 23.53
CA ILE A 264 15.75 12.73 23.64
C ILE A 264 15.50 12.32 25.09
N ILE A 265 14.64 11.33 25.27
CA ILE A 265 14.32 10.69 26.52
C ILE A 265 14.77 9.22 26.40
N SER A 266 15.61 8.79 27.33
CA SER A 266 16.09 7.42 27.46
C SER A 266 15.58 6.80 28.75
N SER A 267 15.60 5.47 28.82
CA SER A 267 15.27 4.69 30.01
C SER A 267 16.23 3.52 30.13
N PRO A 268 16.73 3.20 31.35
CA PRO A 268 17.52 1.98 31.56
C PRO A 268 16.76 0.69 31.18
N LEU A 269 15.42 0.74 31.09
CA LEU A 269 14.58 -0.39 30.68
C LEU A 269 14.62 -0.67 29.17
N THR A 270 15.11 0.28 28.39
CA THR A 270 15.14 0.23 26.91
C THR A 270 16.55 0.45 26.34
N CYS A 271 17.56 0.37 27.19
CA CYS A 271 18.97 0.55 26.84
C CYS A 271 19.85 -0.46 27.61
N ASP A 272 19.46 -1.74 27.65
CA ASP A 272 20.23 -2.80 28.30
C ASP A 272 21.23 -3.42 27.32
N SER A 273 22.52 -3.24 27.59
CA SER A 273 23.61 -3.77 26.74
C SER A 273 23.61 -5.31 26.54
N THR A 274 22.83 -6.05 27.33
CA THR A 274 22.65 -7.51 27.24
C THR A 274 21.44 -7.91 26.40
N LYS A 275 20.64 -6.94 25.95
CA LYS A 275 19.40 -7.12 25.20
C LYS A 275 19.51 -6.50 23.80
N LEU A 276 18.48 -6.76 23.00
CA LEU A 276 18.26 -6.17 21.69
C LEU A 276 16.84 -5.60 21.65
N GLU A 277 16.71 -4.33 22.03
CA GLU A 277 15.43 -3.60 22.04
C GLU A 277 15.17 -2.95 20.69
N THR A 278 14.04 -3.25 20.05
CA THR A 278 13.73 -2.79 18.69
C THR A 278 12.23 -2.71 18.40
N PHE A 279 11.87 -2.20 17.21
CA PHE A 279 10.48 -2.04 16.72
C PHE A 279 9.51 -1.32 17.69
N PRO A 280 9.85 -0.12 18.20
CA PRO A 280 9.03 0.49 19.22
C PRO A 280 7.82 1.24 18.64
N THR A 281 6.69 1.19 19.35
CA THR A 281 5.49 1.96 19.04
C THR A 281 4.72 2.33 20.31
N PHE A 282 3.94 3.41 20.26
CA PHE A 282 3.06 3.78 21.36
C PHE A 282 1.77 2.95 21.36
N SER A 283 1.18 2.76 22.54
CA SER A 283 -0.21 2.33 22.66
C SER A 283 -1.16 3.36 22.05
N PRO A 284 -2.37 2.95 21.59
CA PRO A 284 -3.34 3.90 21.03
C PRO A 284 -3.77 5.01 21.99
N ASP A 285 -3.70 4.77 23.30
CA ASP A 285 -3.98 5.77 24.35
C ASP A 285 -2.73 6.54 24.82
N GLY A 286 -1.56 6.24 24.26
CA GLY A 286 -0.28 6.90 24.54
C GLY A 286 0.32 6.60 25.92
N LYS A 287 -0.27 5.68 26.69
CA LYS A 287 0.15 5.35 28.06
C LYS A 287 1.28 4.34 28.18
N TYR A 288 1.63 3.67 27.08
CA TYR A 288 2.69 2.67 27.08
C TYR A 288 3.48 2.74 25.78
N ILE A 289 4.73 2.30 25.85
CA ILE A 289 5.57 1.99 24.70
C ILE A 289 5.67 0.47 24.61
N TYR A 290 5.23 -0.09 23.49
CA TYR A 290 5.47 -1.47 23.11
C TYR A 290 6.75 -1.58 22.30
N TYR A 291 7.52 -2.63 22.51
CA TYR A 291 8.73 -2.92 21.75
C TYR A 291 9.05 -4.42 21.79
N CYS A 292 9.89 -4.85 20.86
CA CYS A 292 10.41 -6.21 20.82
C CYS A 292 11.77 -6.27 21.55
N VAL A 293 12.01 -7.31 22.32
CA VAL A 293 13.28 -7.54 23.02
C VAL A 293 13.75 -8.98 22.89
N ALA A 294 15.04 -9.18 22.59
CA ALA A 294 15.69 -10.49 22.60
C ALA A 294 16.95 -10.49 23.47
N ASP A 295 17.33 -11.66 23.98
CA ASP A 295 18.60 -11.85 24.68
C ASP A 295 19.77 -11.90 23.70
N ARG A 296 20.79 -11.07 23.92
CA ARG A 296 21.97 -11.03 23.05
C ARG A 296 22.88 -12.26 23.20
N LYS A 297 22.82 -12.96 24.33
CA LYS A 297 23.72 -14.08 24.72
C LYS A 297 23.83 -15.21 23.66
N GLY A 298 22.86 -15.34 22.76
CA GLY A 298 22.89 -16.32 21.66
C GLY A 298 23.61 -15.87 20.38
N LEU A 299 23.79 -14.56 20.16
CA LEU A 299 24.35 -14.01 18.92
C LEU A 299 25.82 -14.36 18.69
N ASP A 300 26.61 -14.48 19.75
CA ASP A 300 28.04 -14.77 19.67
C ASP A 300 28.33 -16.14 19.04
N SER A 301 27.34 -17.04 18.98
CA SER A 301 27.45 -18.38 18.41
C SER A 301 27.13 -18.50 16.92
N GLN A 302 26.78 -17.39 16.24
CA GLN A 302 26.21 -17.36 14.87
C GLN A 302 24.94 -18.21 14.66
N ASN A 303 24.38 -18.83 15.71
CA ASN A 303 23.15 -19.60 15.63
C ASN A 303 21.92 -18.69 15.74
N LEU A 304 21.58 -18.02 14.65
CA LEU A 304 20.44 -17.11 14.57
C LEU A 304 19.08 -17.80 14.82
N LYS A 305 19.00 -19.13 14.69
CA LYS A 305 17.77 -19.89 14.99
C LYS A 305 17.32 -19.80 16.45
N GLY A 306 18.23 -19.49 17.37
CA GLY A 306 17.93 -19.31 18.79
C GLY A 306 17.55 -17.88 19.17
N LEU A 307 17.50 -16.95 18.22
CA LEU A 307 17.14 -15.56 18.50
C LEU A 307 15.61 -15.41 18.49
N HIS A 308 15.03 -15.23 19.67
CA HIS A 308 13.58 -15.06 19.85
C HIS A 308 13.29 -13.70 20.48
N TYR A 309 12.45 -12.90 19.81
CA TYR A 309 11.97 -11.62 20.33
C TYR A 309 10.67 -11.81 21.09
N ASN A 310 10.62 -11.21 22.28
CA ASN A 310 9.40 -11.07 23.07
C ASN A 310 8.80 -9.68 22.85
N LEU A 311 7.49 -9.60 22.68
CA LEU A 311 6.77 -8.32 22.73
C LEU A 311 6.57 -7.91 24.19
N VAL A 312 7.07 -6.75 24.56
CA VAL A 312 7.02 -6.20 25.93
C VAL A 312 6.50 -4.76 25.90
N ARG A 313 6.23 -4.19 27.08
CA ARG A 313 5.86 -2.78 27.21
C ARG A 313 6.42 -2.12 28.46
N ILE A 314 6.62 -0.81 28.39
CA ILE A 314 6.90 0.07 29.53
C ILE A 314 5.88 1.22 29.60
N PRO A 315 5.60 1.80 30.78
CA PRO A 315 4.77 3.00 30.91
C PRO A 315 5.34 4.23 30.21
#